data_AF-A0A117ITI5-F1
#
_entry.id   AF-A0A117ITI5-F1
#
_cell.length_a   1.000
_cell.length_b   1.000
_cell.length_c   1.000
_cell.angle_alpha   90.00
_cell.angle_beta   90.00
_cell.angle_gamma   90.00
#
_symmetry.space_group_name_H-M   'P 1'
#
loop_
_entity.id
_entity.type
_entity.pdbx_description
1 polymer ?
#
loop_
_entity_poly.entity_id
_entity_poly.type
_entity_poly.pdbx_seq_one_letter_code
_entity_poly.pdbx_strand_id
1 'polypeptide(L)'
;MSVLNWIFTLLVLGAMLSILYDILFRPWKLIREGINDLERQLKLLNGRFARLWAFIIAPWLWGDVERTRAFVSHKLTLKRAELELFKKIREERK
;
A
#
# COMPACT_ATOMS: atom_id res chain seq x y z
N MET A 1 -4.50 -30.13 -26.25
CA MET A 1 -3.79 -29.14 -25.42
C MET A 1 -2.33 -29.57 -25.31
N SER A 2 -1.38 -28.69 -25.67
CA SER A 2 0.05 -29.04 -25.71
C SER A 2 0.66 -29.09 -24.30
N VAL A 3 1.64 -29.98 -24.08
CA VAL A 3 2.41 -30.11 -22.82
C VAL A 3 3.03 -28.77 -22.39
N LEU A 4 3.39 -27.94 -23.36
CA LEU A 4 3.89 -26.58 -23.13
C LEU A 4 2.87 -25.67 -22.43
N ASN A 5 1.58 -25.78 -22.76
CA ASN A 5 0.54 -25.02 -22.06
C ASN A 5 0.43 -25.46 -20.60
N TRP A 6 0.53 -26.76 -20.33
CA TRP A 6 0.46 -27.29 -18.97
C TRP A 6 1.61 -26.79 -18.08
N ILE A 7 2.83 -26.78 -18.60
CA ILE A 7 4.00 -26.25 -17.89
C ILE A 7 3.82 -24.75 -17.62
N PHE A 8 3.35 -23.99 -18.61
CA PHE A 8 3.13 -22.55 -18.46
C PHE A 8 2.03 -22.25 -17.42
N THR A 9 0.93 -23.00 -17.43
CA THR A 9 -0.14 -22.86 -16.45
C THR A 9 0.34 -23.17 -15.04
N LEU A 10 1.11 -24.25 -14.84
CA LEU A 10 1.71 -24.60 -13.55
C LEU A 10 2.65 -23.50 -13.01
N LEU A 11 3.44 -22.90 -13.89
CA LEU A 11 4.39 -21.85 -13.53
C LEU A 11 3.68 -20.56 -13.13
N VAL A 12 2.63 -20.17 -13.87
CA VAL A 12 1.76 -19.04 -13.51
C VAL A 12 1.03 -19.29 -12.20
N LEU A 13 0.50 -20.51 -11.98
CA LEU A 13 -0.20 -20.87 -10.76
C LEU A 13 0.73 -20.81 -9.54
N GLY A 14 1.96 -21.32 -9.67
CA GLY A 14 2.99 -21.27 -8.63
C GLY A 14 3.40 -19.84 -8.28
N ALA A 15 3.59 -18.98 -9.29
CA ALA A 15 3.86 -17.57 -9.07
C ALA A 15 2.71 -16.86 -8.35
N MET A 16 1.46 -17.15 -8.75
CA MET A 16 0.28 -16.56 -8.12
C MET A 16 0.11 -17.00 -6.67
N LEU A 17 0.34 -18.28 -6.37
CA LEU A 17 0.35 -18.82 -5.00
C LEU A 17 1.46 -18.19 -4.15
N SER A 18 2.65 -17.96 -4.72
CA SER A 18 3.74 -17.29 -4.00
C SER A 18 3.42 -15.83 -3.68
N ILE A 19 2.74 -15.12 -4.58
CA ILE A 19 2.27 -13.75 -4.34
C ILE A 19 1.20 -13.74 -3.24
N LEU A 20 0.22 -14.64 -3.32
CA LEU A 20 -0.80 -14.81 -2.28
C LEU A 20 -0.19 -15.16 -0.93
N TYR A 21 0.81 -16.04 -0.89
CA TYR A 21 1.54 -16.39 0.31
C TYR A 21 2.30 -15.18 0.87
N ASP A 22 2.99 -14.39 0.05
CA ASP A 22 3.71 -13.20 0.52
C ASP A 22 2.73 -12.11 1.02
N ILE A 23 1.52 -12.02 0.44
CA ILE A 23 0.46 -11.14 0.93
C ILE A 23 -0.10 -11.62 2.29
N LEU A 24 -0.37 -12.91 2.43
CA LEU A 24 -0.95 -13.51 3.65
C LEU A 24 0.07 -13.62 4.80
N PHE A 25 1.31 -13.96 4.50
CA PHE A 25 2.37 -14.22 5.47
C PHE A 25 3.37 -13.09 5.63
N ARG A 26 3.26 -12.00 4.86
CA ARG A 26 4.10 -10.79 5.01
C ARG A 26 3.34 -9.45 4.95
N PRO A 27 2.15 -9.32 5.57
CA PRO A 27 1.33 -8.11 5.51
C PRO A 27 2.05 -6.87 6.05
N TRP A 28 2.98 -7.03 7.00
CA TRP A 28 3.78 -5.92 7.53
C TRP A 28 4.67 -5.23 6.50
N LYS A 29 5.12 -5.95 5.45
CA LYS A 29 5.94 -5.36 4.38
C LYS A 29 5.08 -4.44 3.51
N LEU A 30 3.89 -4.91 3.13
CA LEU A 30 2.91 -4.14 2.37
C LEU A 30 2.42 -2.91 3.15
N ILE A 31 2.14 -3.06 4.44
CA ILE A 31 1.73 -1.92 5.28
C ILE A 31 2.87 -0.91 5.42
N ARG A 32 4.11 -1.37 5.59
CA ARG A 32 5.28 -0.48 5.67
C ARG A 32 5.52 0.27 4.36
N GLU A 33 5.41 -0.42 3.22
CA GLU A 33 5.49 0.22 1.90
C GLU A 33 4.37 1.23 1.68
N GLY A 34 3.14 0.91 2.11
CA GLY A 34 2.01 1.84 2.07
C GLY A 34 2.21 3.08 2.95
N ILE A 35 2.79 2.93 4.15
CA ILE A 35 3.13 4.07 5.01
C ILE A 35 4.18 4.95 4.33
N ASN A 36 5.24 4.34 3.76
CA ASN A 36 6.30 5.07 3.08
C ASN A 36 5.78 5.84 1.85
N ASP A 37 4.85 5.25 1.10
CA ASP A 37 4.21 5.93 -0.03
C ASP A 37 3.34 7.11 0.42
N LEU A 38 2.56 6.94 1.50
CA LEU A 38 1.77 8.03 2.09
C LEU A 38 2.65 9.17 2.63
N GLU A 39 3.81 8.85 3.24
CA GLU A 39 4.79 9.86 3.65
C GLU A 39 5.37 10.60 2.44
N ARG A 40 5.64 9.90 1.34
CA ARG A 40 6.10 10.50 0.09
C ARG A 40 5.04 11.43 -0.50
N GLN A 41 3.77 11.02 -0.51
CA GLN A 41 2.65 11.85 -0.96
C GLN A 41 2.52 13.13 -0.12
N LEU A 42 2.66 13.06 1.21
CA LEU A 42 2.70 14.24 2.07
C LEU A 42 3.86 15.18 1.74
N LYS A 43 5.04 14.62 1.43
CA LYS A 43 6.21 15.41 1.02
C LYS A 43 5.97 16.13 -0.31
N LEU A 44 5.29 15.48 -1.26
CA LEU A 44 4.92 16.08 -2.56
C LEU A 44 3.90 17.21 -2.41
N LEU A 45 2.98 17.09 -1.45
CA LEU A 45 2.00 18.12 -1.09
C LEU A 45 2.62 19.36 -0.40
N ASN A 46 3.92 19.35 -0.07
CA ASN A 46 4.65 20.52 0.46
C ASN A 46 5.45 21.26 -0.63
N GLY A 47 5.48 20.76 -1.86
CA GLY A 47 6.29 21.33 -2.94
C GLY A 47 5.57 22.38 -3.79
N ARG A 48 6.28 22.97 -4.75
CA ARG A 48 5.72 23.94 -5.72
C ARG A 48 4.57 23.38 -6.57
N PHE A 49 4.47 22.06 -6.71
CA PHE A 49 3.42 21.37 -7.45
C PHE A 49 2.35 20.76 -6.54
N ALA A 50 2.23 21.22 -5.29
CA ALA A 50 1.30 20.64 -4.31
C ALA A 50 -0.15 20.56 -4.82
N ARG A 51 -0.63 21.56 -5.56
CA ARG A 51 -1.99 21.59 -6.12
C ARG A 51 -2.22 20.51 -7.18
N LEU A 52 -1.22 20.28 -8.04
CA LEU A 52 -1.26 19.21 -9.05
C LEU A 52 -1.20 17.84 -8.39
N TRP A 53 -0.31 17.66 -7.41
CA TRP A 53 -0.23 16.42 -6.65
C TRP A 53 -1.50 16.16 -5.85
N ALA A 54 -2.11 17.19 -5.27
CA ALA A 54 -3.40 17.08 -4.60
C ALA A 54 -4.49 16.58 -5.55
N PHE A 55 -4.52 17.10 -6.78
CA PHE A 55 -5.45 16.64 -7.81
C PHE A 55 -5.19 15.19 -8.25
N ILE A 56 -3.93 14.77 -8.37
CA ILE A 56 -3.57 13.38 -8.71
C ILE A 56 -3.96 12.41 -7.59
N ILE A 57 -3.68 12.78 -6.34
CA ILE A 57 -3.92 11.92 -5.16
C ILE A 57 -5.41 11.82 -4.85
N ALA A 58 -6.11 12.94 -4.88
CA ALA A 58 -7.53 13.04 -4.56
C ALA A 58 -8.25 13.97 -5.54
N PRO A 59 -8.56 13.51 -6.77
CA PRO A 59 -9.20 14.33 -7.79
C PRO A 59 -10.53 14.93 -7.32
N TRP A 60 -11.28 14.20 -6.49
CA TRP A 60 -12.56 14.64 -5.91
C TRP A 60 -12.43 15.81 -4.92
N LEU A 61 -11.22 16.14 -4.47
CA LEU A 61 -10.93 17.32 -3.64
C LEU A 61 -10.55 18.54 -4.47
N TRP A 62 -10.60 18.46 -5.81
CA TRP A 62 -10.41 19.59 -6.73
C TRP A 62 -9.07 20.32 -6.54
N GLY A 63 -8.03 19.59 -6.14
CA GLY A 63 -6.70 20.16 -5.89
C GLY A 63 -6.60 20.97 -4.59
N ASP A 64 -7.56 20.85 -3.67
CA ASP A 64 -7.46 21.42 -2.33
C ASP A 64 -6.34 20.70 -1.56
N VAL A 65 -5.21 21.38 -1.40
CA VAL A 65 -3.98 20.84 -0.81
C VAL A 65 -4.18 20.54 0.68
N GLU A 66 -4.90 21.39 1.41
CA GLU A 66 -5.08 21.21 2.85
C GLU A 66 -5.99 20.02 3.13
N ARG A 67 -7.11 19.92 2.42
CA ARG A 67 -8.00 18.76 2.53
C ARG A 67 -7.31 17.48 2.10
N THR A 68 -6.52 17.52 1.02
CA THR A 68 -5.78 16.34 0.58
C THR A 68 -4.71 15.95 1.59
N ARG A 69 -4.01 16.91 2.19
CA ARG A 69 -3.05 16.66 3.27
C ARG A 69 -3.73 16.01 4.48
N ALA A 70 -4.89 16.53 4.90
CA ALA A 70 -5.66 15.97 6.01
C ALA A 70 -6.14 14.53 5.71
N PHE A 71 -6.55 14.26 4.47
CA PHE A 71 -6.93 12.92 4.04
C PHE A 71 -5.76 11.93 4.06
N VAL A 72 -4.61 12.32 3.49
CA VAL A 72 -3.41 11.47 3.45
C VAL A 72 -2.87 11.25 4.87
N SER A 73 -2.86 12.28 5.72
CA SER A 73 -2.42 12.15 7.12
C SER A 73 -3.32 11.20 7.90
N HIS A 74 -4.64 11.27 7.74
CA HIS A 74 -5.58 10.35 8.38
C HIS A 74 -5.39 8.90 7.93
N LYS A 75 -5.18 8.67 6.62
CA LYS A 75 -4.83 7.33 6.11
C LYS A 75 -3.53 6.80 6.71
N LEU A 76 -2.54 7.67 6.88
CA LEU A 76 -1.25 7.29 7.45
C LEU A 76 -1.35 6.91 8.93
N THR A 77 -2.15 7.62 9.73
CA THR A 77 -2.42 7.23 11.12
C THR A 77 -3.13 5.88 11.20
N LEU A 78 -4.13 5.63 10.36
CA LEU A 78 -4.80 4.33 10.30
C LEU A 78 -3.84 3.19 9.95
N LYS A 79 -2.99 3.39 8.94
CA LYS A 79 -2.00 2.37 8.55
C LYS A 79 -0.93 2.12 9.61
N ARG A 80 -0.53 3.16 10.36
CA ARG A 80 0.35 3.00 11.52
C ARG A 80 -0.32 2.21 12.65
N ALA A 81 -1.60 2.49 12.94
CA ALA A 81 -2.37 1.75 13.93
C ALA A 81 -2.55 0.27 13.52
N GLU A 82 -2.85 -0.01 12.25
CA GLU A 82 -2.85 -1.38 11.72
C GLU A 82 -1.50 -2.08 11.95
N LEU A 83 -0.39 -1.40 11.65
CA LEU A 83 0.95 -1.96 11.84
C LEU A 83 1.27 -2.27 13.31
N GLU A 84 0.81 -1.43 14.25
CA GLU A 84 0.92 -1.69 15.68
C GLU A 84 0.07 -2.89 16.13
N LEU A 85 -1.16 -3.00 15.63
CA LEU A 85 -2.01 -4.16 15.91
C LEU A 85 -1.37 -5.46 15.41
N PHE A 86 -0.83 -5.46 14.19
CA PHE A 86 -0.11 -6.62 13.66
C PHE A 86 1.14 -6.97 14.47
N LYS A 87 1.86 -5.97 15.01
CA LYS A 87 2.99 -6.22 15.91
C LYS A 87 2.53 -6.87 17.21
N LYS A 88 1.49 -6.35 17.87
CA LYS A 88 0.94 -6.92 19.11
C LYS A 88 0.46 -8.37 18.91
N ILE A 89 -0.31 -8.63 17.86
CA ILE A 89 -0.80 -9.99 17.52
C ILE A 89 0.37 -10.96 17.27
N ARG A 90 1.50 -10.46 16.77
CA ARG A 90 2.70 -11.27 16.56
C ARG A 90 3.44 -11.54 17.87
N GLU A 91 3.50 -10.57 18.78
CA GLU A 91 4.09 -10.75 20.11
C GLU A 91 3.28 -11.74 20.96
N GLU A 92 1.95 -11.71 20.89
CA GLU A 92 1.08 -12.65 21.60
C GLU A 92 1.12 -14.09 21.05
N ARG A 93 1.60 -14.28 19.81
CA ARG A 93 1.76 -15.61 19.19
C ARG A 93 3.15 -16.22 19.36
N LYS A 94 4.07 -15.53 20.04
CA LYS A 94 5.41 -16.03 20.39
C LYS A 94 5.43 -16.57 21.81
#